data_AF-A0A5S3QKN0-F1
#
_entry.id   AF-A0A5S3QKN0-F1
#
_cell.length_a   1.000
_cell.length_b   1.000
_cell.length_c   1.000
_cell.angle_alpha   90.00
_cell.angle_beta   90.00
_cell.angle_gamma   90.00
#
_symmetry.space_group_name_H-M   'P 1'
#
loop_
_entity.id
_entity.type
_entity.pdbx_description
1 polymer ?
#
loop_
_entity_poly.entity_id
_entity_poly.type
_entity_poly.pdbx_seq_one_letter_code
_entity_poly.pdbx_strand_id
1 'polypeptide(L)'
;MSKRDYYEVLGVDKDASKDEIKKAYRKLARKYHPDVSEEENASDKFKEAKEAYEVLSDEQKRAQYDQFGHAGAQGQGFGGFGGAQDFGDFGGFGDIFDMFFGGGRRRDPNAPQQGADLQYTMTLEFEEAIFGKETDINIPKEEECDTCHGSGAKPGTKTKTCSHCNGSGQLNMEQNTPFGRVVNRRVCHHCNGSGKIIPEKCGTCGGSGKVKQNKTIHISIPKGIDEGHQIRVAGKGEPGVNGGPPGDLFVVIKVKQDDFFKRDGDHIYCELPITYAQAALGDEVEVPTVHGKVMLTIPAGTQTGKIFRLKGKGAPNVRGYGHGDQHVEVKVITPTGLTDRQKELLREFNEIGGNEATDEQDSLFQRFKNAFKS
;
A
#
# COMPACT_ATOMS: atom_id res chain seq x y z
N MET A 1 17.79 -27.14 -35.48
CA MET A 1 17.90 -28.42 -34.75
C MET A 1 16.58 -28.62 -34.01
N SER A 2 16.00 -29.82 -34.02
CA SER A 2 14.74 -30.07 -33.29
C SER A 2 14.98 -29.91 -31.79
N LYS A 3 14.08 -29.22 -31.09
CA LYS A 3 14.10 -29.13 -29.61
C LYS A 3 14.02 -30.55 -29.01
N ARG A 4 14.78 -30.80 -27.94
CA ARG A 4 14.81 -32.09 -27.21
C ARG A 4 13.51 -32.30 -26.46
N ASP A 5 13.06 -33.54 -26.35
CA ASP A 5 11.84 -33.88 -25.62
C ASP A 5 11.96 -33.49 -24.13
N TYR A 6 10.92 -32.89 -23.54
CA TYR A 6 10.95 -32.42 -22.15
C TYR A 6 11.07 -33.56 -21.14
N TYR A 7 10.57 -34.76 -21.46
CA TYR A 7 10.76 -35.96 -20.64
C TYR A 7 12.23 -36.41 -20.69
N GLU A 8 12.88 -36.34 -21.86
CA GLU A 8 14.31 -36.60 -22.01
C GLU A 8 15.19 -35.55 -21.32
N VAL A 9 14.79 -34.28 -21.34
CA VAL A 9 15.49 -33.18 -20.66
C VAL A 9 15.48 -33.38 -19.15
N LEU A 10 14.33 -33.78 -18.58
CA LEU A 10 14.24 -34.11 -17.15
C LEU A 10 14.76 -35.51 -16.80
N GLY A 11 14.95 -36.38 -17.79
CA GLY A 11 15.40 -37.76 -17.59
C GLY A 11 14.35 -38.62 -16.89
N VAL A 12 13.09 -38.43 -17.22
CA VAL A 12 11.94 -39.14 -16.65
C VAL A 12 11.11 -39.79 -17.77
N ASP A 13 10.38 -40.86 -17.45
CA ASP A 13 9.47 -41.50 -18.40
C ASP A 13 8.24 -40.63 -18.69
N LYS A 14 7.61 -40.87 -19.85
CA LYS A 14 6.39 -40.15 -20.26
C LYS A 14 5.21 -40.36 -19.30
N ASP A 15 5.20 -41.48 -18.59
CA ASP A 15 4.20 -41.83 -17.57
C ASP A 15 4.59 -41.35 -16.15
N ALA A 16 5.67 -40.57 -16.00
CA ALA A 16 6.13 -40.11 -14.70
C ALA A 16 5.08 -39.28 -13.96
N SER A 17 5.00 -39.49 -12.65
CA SER A 17 4.15 -38.73 -11.75
C SER A 17 4.65 -37.28 -11.55
N LYS A 18 3.77 -36.37 -11.11
CA LYS A 18 4.15 -34.97 -10.80
C LYS A 18 5.29 -34.90 -9.77
N ASP A 19 5.32 -35.83 -8.82
CA ASP A 19 6.36 -35.90 -7.79
C ASP A 19 7.72 -36.36 -8.35
N GLU A 20 7.72 -37.28 -9.31
CA GLU A 20 8.94 -37.72 -10.01
C GLU A 20 9.51 -36.60 -10.88
N ILE A 21 8.65 -35.89 -11.61
CA ILE A 21 9.02 -34.70 -12.41
C ILE A 21 9.63 -33.61 -11.51
N LYS A 22 9.03 -33.35 -10.34
CA LYS A 22 9.53 -32.37 -9.37
C LYS A 22 10.87 -32.79 -8.74
N LYS A 23 11.05 -34.07 -8.45
CA LYS A 23 12.31 -34.61 -7.92
C LYS A 23 13.43 -34.52 -8.96
N ALA A 24 13.13 -34.87 -10.22
CA ALA A 24 14.07 -34.80 -11.33
C ALA A 24 14.52 -33.36 -11.60
N TYR A 25 13.57 -32.41 -11.66
CA TYR A 25 13.88 -30.99 -11.79
C TYR A 25 14.78 -30.48 -10.66
N ARG A 26 14.47 -30.80 -9.40
CA ARG A 26 15.31 -30.38 -8.25
C ARG A 26 16.74 -30.92 -8.33
N LYS A 27 16.91 -32.14 -8.83
CA LYS A 27 18.24 -32.76 -9.02
C LYS A 27 19.03 -32.02 -10.11
N LEU A 28 18.39 -31.71 -11.24
CA LEU A 28 19.02 -30.99 -12.35
C LEU A 28 19.27 -29.51 -12.02
N ALA A 29 18.34 -28.84 -11.34
CA ALA A 29 18.46 -27.45 -10.93
C ALA A 29 19.62 -27.24 -9.93
N ARG A 30 19.87 -28.21 -9.04
CA ARG A 30 21.06 -28.18 -8.16
C ARG A 30 22.35 -28.47 -8.90
N LYS A 31 22.31 -29.38 -9.89
CA LYS A 31 23.48 -29.77 -10.68
C LYS A 31 23.93 -28.65 -11.63
N TYR A 32 22.99 -27.89 -12.20
CA TYR A 32 23.24 -26.86 -13.20
C TYR A 32 23.02 -25.44 -12.68
N HIS A 33 22.98 -25.25 -11.35
CA HIS A 33 22.84 -23.92 -10.77
C HIS A 33 24.04 -23.05 -11.15
N PRO A 34 23.85 -21.78 -11.56
CA PRO A 34 24.94 -20.89 -11.97
C PRO A 34 26.05 -20.74 -10.92
N ASP A 35 25.67 -20.80 -9.64
CA ASP A 35 26.61 -20.65 -8.52
C ASP A 35 27.33 -21.96 -8.11
N VAL A 36 26.93 -23.11 -8.65
CA VAL A 36 27.41 -24.44 -8.21
C VAL A 36 28.11 -25.22 -9.32
N SER A 37 27.78 -24.94 -10.58
CA SER A 37 28.26 -25.71 -11.74
C SER A 37 29.38 -24.98 -12.48
N GLU A 38 30.51 -25.66 -12.67
CA GLU A 38 31.64 -25.18 -13.49
C GLU A 38 31.53 -25.58 -14.98
N GLU A 39 30.48 -26.31 -15.38
CA GLU A 39 30.26 -26.67 -16.79
C GLU A 39 29.93 -25.43 -17.67
N GLU A 40 30.63 -25.25 -18.80
CA GLU A 40 30.41 -24.13 -19.74
C GLU A 40 28.96 -24.04 -20.27
N ASN A 41 28.27 -25.18 -20.38
CA ASN A 41 26.89 -25.27 -20.86
C ASN A 41 25.85 -25.42 -19.72
N ALA A 42 26.20 -25.12 -18.48
CA ALA A 42 25.30 -25.26 -17.32
C ALA A 42 24.06 -24.34 -17.43
N SER A 43 24.26 -23.10 -17.89
CA SER A 43 23.20 -22.11 -18.05
C SER A 43 22.12 -22.58 -19.03
N ASP A 44 22.53 -23.17 -20.17
CA ASP A 44 21.59 -23.64 -21.18
C ASP A 44 20.85 -24.90 -20.72
N LYS A 45 21.54 -25.85 -20.09
CA LYS A 45 20.90 -27.03 -19.48
C LYS A 45 19.94 -26.66 -18.34
N PHE A 46 20.26 -25.61 -17.58
CA PHE A 46 19.39 -25.11 -16.53
C PHE A 46 18.11 -24.48 -17.10
N LYS A 47 18.24 -23.67 -18.16
CA LYS A 47 17.09 -23.09 -18.88
C LYS A 47 16.20 -24.17 -19.49
N GLU A 48 16.80 -25.17 -20.15
CA GLU A 48 16.05 -26.31 -20.72
C GLU A 48 15.31 -27.10 -19.64
N ALA A 49 15.96 -27.41 -18.50
CA ALA A 49 15.32 -28.11 -17.39
C ALA A 49 14.18 -27.32 -16.74
N LYS A 50 14.31 -25.99 -16.68
CA LYS A 50 13.26 -25.10 -16.19
C LYS A 50 12.05 -25.06 -17.13
N GLU A 51 12.28 -24.91 -18.43
CA GLU A 51 11.22 -24.93 -19.45
C GLU A 51 10.46 -26.27 -19.42
N ALA A 52 11.19 -27.39 -19.36
CA ALA A 52 10.60 -28.72 -19.24
C ALA A 52 9.74 -28.88 -17.98
N TYR A 53 10.20 -28.36 -16.83
CA TYR A 53 9.44 -28.41 -15.58
C TYR A 53 8.18 -27.54 -15.63
N GLU A 54 8.24 -26.34 -16.20
CA GLU A 54 7.07 -25.46 -16.32
C GLU A 54 5.94 -26.04 -17.17
N VAL A 55 6.29 -26.84 -18.19
CA VAL A 55 5.32 -27.52 -19.05
C VAL A 55 4.83 -28.82 -18.42
N LEU A 56 5.71 -29.64 -17.85
CA LEU A 56 5.35 -30.97 -17.35
C LEU A 56 4.77 -30.97 -15.92
N SER A 57 4.98 -29.91 -15.13
CA SER A 57 4.42 -29.80 -13.78
C SER A 57 2.94 -29.40 -13.75
N ASP A 58 2.47 -28.71 -14.80
CA ASP A 58 1.08 -28.32 -14.97
C ASP A 58 0.33 -29.36 -15.82
N GLU A 59 -0.83 -29.80 -15.34
CA GLU A 59 -1.59 -30.89 -15.96
C GLU A 59 -2.19 -30.52 -17.31
N GLN A 60 -2.60 -29.25 -17.47
CA GLN A 60 -3.16 -28.75 -18.73
C GLN A 60 -2.05 -28.56 -19.77
N LYS A 61 -0.90 -28.00 -19.36
CA LYS A 61 0.26 -27.82 -20.25
C LYS A 61 0.88 -29.15 -20.66
N ARG A 62 0.99 -30.11 -19.75
CA ARG A 62 1.45 -31.47 -20.04
C ARG A 62 0.54 -32.15 -21.07
N ALA A 63 -0.77 -32.09 -20.88
CA ALA A 63 -1.72 -32.70 -21.83
C ALA A 63 -1.61 -32.08 -23.23
N GLN A 64 -1.42 -30.76 -23.34
CA GLN A 64 -1.20 -30.08 -24.62
C GLN A 64 0.13 -30.49 -25.26
N TYR A 65 1.21 -30.58 -24.47
CA TYR A 65 2.50 -31.05 -24.93
C TYR A 65 2.46 -32.51 -25.41
N ASP A 66 1.75 -33.38 -24.69
CA ASP A 66 1.60 -34.79 -25.06
C ASP A 66 0.82 -34.98 -26.36
N GLN A 67 -0.10 -34.06 -26.69
CA GLN A 67 -0.93 -34.10 -27.89
C GLN A 67 -0.27 -33.46 -29.12
N PHE A 68 0.47 -32.36 -28.94
CA PHE A 68 0.94 -31.51 -30.03
C PHE A 68 2.47 -31.31 -30.06
N GLY A 69 3.20 -31.91 -29.12
CA GLY A 69 4.64 -31.74 -28.95
C GLY A 69 5.05 -30.28 -28.77
N HIS A 70 6.29 -29.94 -29.15
CA HIS A 70 6.80 -28.57 -29.10
C HIS A 70 6.03 -27.57 -29.98
N ALA A 71 5.26 -28.04 -30.96
CA ALA A 71 4.42 -27.19 -31.80
C ALA A 71 3.16 -26.71 -31.07
N GLY A 72 2.66 -27.45 -30.08
CA GLY A 72 1.55 -27.02 -29.21
C GLY A 72 1.96 -25.95 -28.21
N ALA A 73 3.20 -26.03 -27.70
CA ALA A 73 3.75 -25.04 -26.77
C ALA A 73 4.08 -23.69 -27.43
N GLN A 74 4.20 -23.64 -28.76
CA GLN A 74 4.63 -22.44 -29.49
C GLN A 74 3.68 -22.00 -30.63
N GLY A 75 2.62 -22.77 -30.94
CA GLY A 75 1.75 -22.56 -32.10
C GLY A 75 0.30 -22.15 -31.82
N GLN A 76 -0.15 -22.09 -30.57
CA GLN A 76 -1.46 -21.54 -30.21
C GLN A 76 -1.39 -20.97 -28.79
N GLY A 77 -1.13 -19.65 -28.72
CA GLY A 77 -1.40 -18.85 -27.53
C GLY A 77 -0.73 -19.31 -26.24
N PHE A 78 0.59 -19.17 -26.13
CA PHE A 78 1.25 -19.06 -24.82
C PHE A 78 2.63 -18.39 -24.98
N GLY A 79 2.60 -17.07 -25.18
CA GLY A 79 3.80 -16.23 -25.23
C GLY A 79 3.84 -15.29 -24.03
N GLY A 80 4.50 -15.71 -22.95
CA GLY A 80 5.12 -14.78 -22.00
C GLY A 80 4.54 -14.75 -20.58
N PHE A 81 4.99 -15.65 -19.70
CA PHE A 81 5.34 -15.26 -18.33
C PHE A 81 6.42 -16.18 -17.76
N GLY A 82 7.63 -15.64 -17.61
CA GLY A 82 8.76 -16.41 -17.10
C GLY A 82 10.09 -15.68 -16.91
N GLY A 83 10.12 -14.35 -16.73
CA GLY A 83 11.29 -13.68 -16.14
C GLY A 83 11.51 -12.22 -16.54
N ALA A 84 10.96 -11.28 -15.77
CA ALA A 84 11.50 -9.93 -15.64
C ALA A 84 11.01 -9.34 -14.32
N GLN A 85 11.70 -9.70 -13.24
CA GLN A 85 11.75 -8.87 -12.04
C GLN A 85 12.94 -7.92 -12.20
N ASP A 86 12.88 -7.01 -13.18
CA ASP A 86 13.72 -5.81 -13.20
C ASP A 86 13.29 -4.72 -14.22
N PHE A 87 11.99 -4.40 -14.31
CA PHE A 87 11.57 -3.16 -14.94
C PHE A 87 10.41 -2.56 -14.14
N GLY A 88 10.76 -1.62 -13.26
CA GLY A 88 9.81 -0.66 -12.74
C GLY A 88 9.25 0.22 -13.85
N ASP A 89 8.03 0.69 -13.62
CA ASP A 89 7.44 1.86 -14.28
C ASP A 89 7.01 1.72 -15.75
N PHE A 90 5.92 0.99 -16.03
CA PHE A 90 4.99 1.36 -17.11
C PHE A 90 3.60 0.74 -16.89
N GLY A 91 2.65 1.56 -16.41
CA GLY A 91 1.24 1.20 -16.35
C GLY A 91 0.68 0.99 -17.76
N GLY A 92 0.07 -0.16 -18.03
CA GLY A 92 -0.63 -0.40 -19.31
C GLY A 92 -0.79 -1.85 -19.78
N PHE A 93 -0.17 -2.84 -19.14
CA PHE A 93 -0.23 -4.25 -19.60
C PHE A 93 -1.37 -5.09 -19.02
N GLY A 94 -2.15 -4.57 -18.07
CA GLY A 94 -3.33 -5.27 -17.53
C GLY A 94 -4.48 -5.39 -18.53
N ASP A 95 -4.72 -4.36 -19.34
CA ASP A 95 -5.88 -4.29 -20.24
C ASP A 95 -5.74 -5.15 -21.51
N ILE A 96 -4.52 -5.50 -21.91
CA ILE A 96 -4.27 -6.23 -23.18
C ILE A 96 -4.36 -7.75 -22.99
N PHE A 97 -4.01 -8.26 -21.81
CA PHE A 97 -4.08 -9.69 -21.50
C PHE A 97 -5.53 -10.15 -21.24
N ASP A 98 -6.36 -9.29 -20.63
CA ASP A 98 -7.80 -9.51 -20.45
C ASP A 98 -8.59 -9.49 -21.78
N MET A 99 -8.09 -8.76 -22.79
CA MET A 99 -8.74 -8.67 -24.10
C MET A 99 -8.55 -9.95 -24.95
N PHE A 100 -7.52 -10.75 -24.69
CA PHE A 100 -7.12 -11.88 -25.55
C PHE A 100 -7.34 -13.28 -24.95
N PHE A 101 -7.30 -13.43 -23.62
CA PHE A 101 -7.44 -14.74 -22.93
C PHE A 101 -8.66 -14.88 -22.03
N GLY A 102 -9.38 -13.78 -21.74
CA GLY A 102 -10.66 -13.83 -21.09
C GLY A 102 -11.75 -14.07 -22.12
N GLY A 103 -12.36 -15.26 -22.13
CA GLY A 103 -13.67 -15.44 -22.72
C GLY A 103 -14.58 -14.41 -22.10
N GLY A 104 -14.82 -13.30 -22.82
CA GLY A 104 -15.50 -12.13 -22.33
C GLY A 104 -16.84 -12.56 -21.80
N ARG A 105 -16.93 -12.74 -20.47
CA ARG A 105 -18.21 -12.80 -19.79
C ARG A 105 -18.87 -11.51 -20.20
N ARG A 106 -19.84 -11.62 -21.10
CA ARG A 106 -20.73 -10.56 -21.55
C ARG A 106 -21.20 -9.88 -20.28
N ARG A 107 -20.54 -8.79 -19.88
CA ARG A 107 -20.95 -8.01 -18.72
C ARG A 107 -22.18 -7.29 -19.23
N ASP A 108 -23.33 -7.88 -18.97
CA ASP A 108 -24.61 -7.27 -19.26
C ASP A 108 -24.57 -5.86 -18.65
N PRO A 109 -24.68 -4.79 -19.46
CA PRO A 109 -24.68 -3.43 -18.94
C PRO A 109 -25.81 -3.20 -17.94
N ASN A 110 -26.87 -4.02 -17.99
CA ASN A 110 -28.00 -3.99 -17.07
C ASN A 110 -27.82 -4.91 -15.85
N ALA A 111 -26.69 -5.64 -15.72
CA ALA A 111 -26.42 -6.41 -14.52
C ALA A 111 -26.26 -5.48 -13.30
N PRO A 112 -26.60 -5.96 -12.09
CA PRO A 112 -26.26 -5.28 -10.85
C PRO A 112 -24.74 -5.03 -10.78
N GLN A 113 -24.35 -3.76 -10.59
CA GLN A 113 -22.96 -3.35 -10.43
C GLN A 113 -22.79 -2.68 -9.07
N GLN A 114 -21.75 -3.09 -8.34
CA GLN A 114 -21.40 -2.45 -7.09
C GLN A 114 -21.05 -0.98 -7.33
N GLY A 115 -21.46 -0.12 -6.39
CA GLY A 115 -21.10 1.29 -6.42
C GLY A 115 -19.61 1.51 -6.25
N ALA A 116 -19.11 2.67 -6.67
CA ALA A 116 -17.71 3.01 -6.48
C ALA A 116 -17.38 3.20 -5.00
N ASP A 117 -16.16 2.81 -4.62
CA ASP A 117 -15.65 3.09 -3.28
C ASP A 117 -15.29 4.58 -3.15
N LEU A 118 -15.51 5.13 -1.96
CA LEU A 118 -15.14 6.50 -1.61
C LEU A 118 -13.90 6.50 -0.74
N GLN A 119 -13.02 7.49 -0.94
CA GLN A 119 -11.87 7.71 -0.08
C GLN A 119 -11.98 9.08 0.59
N TYR A 120 -11.84 9.10 1.90
CA TYR A 120 -11.84 10.33 2.70
C TYR A 120 -10.56 10.41 3.52
N THR A 121 -9.80 11.50 3.39
CA THR A 121 -8.60 11.72 4.20
C THR A 121 -8.97 12.51 5.44
N MET A 122 -8.78 11.90 6.61
CA MET A 122 -9.03 12.52 7.90
C MET A 122 -7.71 12.89 8.56
N THR A 123 -7.59 14.16 8.98
CA THR A 123 -6.42 14.62 9.72
C THR A 123 -6.69 14.59 11.23
N LEU A 124 -5.79 13.97 11.99
CA LEU A 124 -5.82 13.84 13.44
C LEU A 124 -4.68 14.60 14.08
N GLU A 125 -4.91 15.10 15.30
CA GLU A 125 -3.81 15.52 16.16
C GLU A 125 -3.05 14.30 16.69
N PHE A 126 -1.79 14.50 17.10
CA PHE A 126 -0.93 13.43 17.60
C PHE A 126 -1.53 12.69 18.80
N GLU A 127 -2.09 13.42 19.76
CA GLU A 127 -2.74 12.84 20.94
C GLU A 127 -4.01 12.04 20.56
N GLU A 128 -4.79 12.54 19.60
CA GLU A 128 -6.01 11.86 19.13
C GLU A 128 -5.70 10.52 18.47
N ALA A 129 -4.57 10.43 17.75
CA ALA A 129 -4.10 9.18 17.18
C ALA A 129 -3.72 8.13 18.25
N ILE A 130 -3.20 8.57 19.39
CA ILE A 130 -2.79 7.70 20.50
C ILE A 130 -4.00 7.25 21.32
N PHE A 131 -4.89 8.17 21.70
CA PHE A 131 -6.01 7.88 22.58
C PHE A 131 -7.26 7.36 21.88
N GLY A 132 -7.30 7.46 20.55
CA GLY A 132 -8.50 7.21 19.76
C GLY A 132 -9.48 8.38 19.86
N LYS A 133 -10.39 8.44 18.89
CA LYS A 133 -11.37 9.51 18.79
C LYS A 133 -12.65 8.98 18.16
N GLU A 134 -13.78 9.34 18.75
CA GLU A 134 -15.08 9.17 18.10
C GLU A 134 -15.47 10.49 17.47
N THR A 135 -15.77 10.47 16.18
CA THR A 135 -16.12 11.70 15.46
C THR A 135 -17.07 11.42 14.31
N ASP A 136 -17.76 12.49 13.92
CA ASP A 136 -18.68 12.47 12.80
C ASP A 136 -18.02 13.16 11.60
N ILE A 137 -18.03 12.49 10.46
CA ILE A 137 -17.56 13.07 9.20
C ILE A 137 -18.73 13.35 8.27
N ASN A 138 -18.66 14.48 7.56
CA ASN A 138 -19.67 14.86 6.58
C ASN A 138 -19.13 14.61 5.17
N ILE A 139 -19.75 13.66 4.47
CA ILE A 139 -19.36 13.31 3.10
C ILE A 139 -20.49 13.65 2.13
N PRO A 140 -20.21 14.36 1.03
CA PRO A 140 -21.16 14.49 -0.07
C PRO A 140 -21.24 13.14 -0.79
N LYS A 141 -22.43 12.53 -0.79
CA LYS A 141 -22.69 11.23 -1.42
C LYS A 141 -23.88 11.35 -2.36
N GLU A 142 -23.88 10.59 -3.45
CA GLU A 142 -25.07 10.43 -4.26
C GLU A 142 -26.05 9.46 -3.58
N GLU A 143 -27.30 9.89 -3.41
CA GLU A 143 -28.39 9.00 -2.98
C GLU A 143 -29.44 8.89 -4.07
N GLU A 144 -30.24 7.84 -4.00
CA GLU A 144 -31.42 7.73 -4.84
C GLU A 144 -32.32 8.94 -4.61
N CYS A 145 -32.82 9.51 -5.70
CA CYS A 145 -33.71 10.66 -5.59
C CYS A 145 -35.03 10.23 -4.96
N ASP A 146 -35.36 10.76 -3.78
CA ASP A 146 -36.59 10.47 -3.05
C ASP A 146 -37.86 10.73 -3.89
N THR A 147 -37.81 11.74 -4.76
CA THR A 147 -38.94 12.10 -5.63
C THR A 147 -39.24 11.02 -6.66
N CYS A 148 -38.23 10.40 -7.28
CA CYS A 148 -38.44 9.44 -8.37
C CYS A 148 -38.02 8.00 -8.05
N HIS A 149 -37.51 7.74 -6.84
CA HIS A 149 -36.98 6.46 -6.38
C HIS A 149 -36.06 5.80 -7.42
N GLY A 150 -35.06 6.55 -7.90
CA GLY A 150 -34.09 6.06 -8.88
C GLY A 150 -34.59 5.97 -10.34
N SER A 151 -35.88 6.15 -10.62
CA SER A 151 -36.42 6.00 -11.99
C SER A 151 -36.03 7.14 -12.96
N GLY A 152 -35.64 8.30 -12.43
CA GLY A 152 -35.36 9.52 -13.20
C GLY A 152 -36.59 10.18 -13.83
N ALA A 153 -37.75 9.53 -13.78
CA ALA A 153 -39.01 10.05 -14.32
C ALA A 153 -39.74 10.94 -13.30
N LYS A 154 -40.54 11.89 -13.80
CA LYS A 154 -41.42 12.69 -12.95
C LYS A 154 -42.44 11.78 -12.25
N PRO A 155 -42.76 12.00 -10.96
CA PRO A 155 -43.77 11.24 -10.24
C PRO A 155 -45.10 11.17 -11.02
N GLY A 156 -45.65 9.97 -11.17
CA GLY A 156 -46.88 9.73 -11.95
C GLY A 156 -46.66 9.49 -13.45
N THR A 157 -45.45 9.68 -13.97
CA THR A 157 -45.09 9.32 -15.35
C THR A 157 -44.29 8.02 -15.40
N LYS A 158 -44.40 7.26 -16.50
CA LYS A 158 -43.72 5.98 -16.68
C LYS A 158 -42.55 6.11 -17.63
N THR A 159 -41.45 5.43 -17.30
CA THR A 159 -40.33 5.23 -18.24
C THR A 159 -40.78 4.35 -19.40
N LYS A 160 -40.51 4.76 -20.64
CA LYS A 160 -40.79 3.94 -21.83
C LYS A 160 -39.56 3.12 -22.18
N THR A 161 -39.73 1.86 -22.57
CA THR A 161 -38.63 1.05 -23.12
C THR A 161 -38.13 1.70 -24.41
N CYS A 162 -36.81 1.81 -24.59
CA CYS A 162 -36.26 2.37 -25.82
C CYS A 162 -36.60 1.49 -27.01
N SER A 163 -37.30 2.03 -28.02
CA SER A 163 -37.71 1.31 -29.24
C SER A 163 -36.53 0.94 -30.15
N HIS A 164 -35.43 1.68 -30.08
CA HIS A 164 -34.26 1.44 -30.93
C HIS A 164 -33.40 0.27 -30.45
N CYS A 165 -33.25 0.10 -29.14
CA CYS A 165 -32.47 -1.01 -28.55
C CYS A 165 -33.34 -2.08 -27.86
N ASN A 166 -34.67 -1.94 -27.88
CA ASN A 166 -35.62 -2.83 -27.21
C ASN A 166 -35.28 -3.09 -25.72
N GLY A 167 -34.79 -2.07 -25.01
CA GLY A 167 -34.42 -2.18 -23.60
C GLY A 167 -33.00 -2.69 -23.33
N SER A 168 -32.27 -3.14 -24.35
CA SER A 168 -30.92 -3.69 -24.17
C SER A 168 -29.83 -2.64 -23.91
N GLY A 169 -30.13 -1.35 -24.12
CA GLY A 169 -29.16 -0.25 -23.95
C GLY A 169 -28.06 -0.22 -25.02
N GLN A 170 -28.01 -1.21 -25.92
CA GLN A 170 -26.96 -1.36 -26.92
C GLN A 170 -27.57 -1.63 -28.30
N LEU A 171 -26.89 -1.15 -29.35
CA LEU A 171 -27.24 -1.42 -30.74
C LEU A 171 -26.18 -2.35 -31.33
N ASN A 172 -26.63 -3.42 -31.96
CA ASN A 172 -25.74 -4.32 -32.71
C ASN A 172 -25.54 -3.73 -34.11
N MET A 173 -24.31 -3.35 -34.42
CA MET A 173 -23.90 -2.92 -35.75
C MET A 173 -23.18 -4.09 -36.43
N GLU A 174 -23.89 -4.76 -37.33
CA GLU A 174 -23.31 -5.85 -38.11
C GLU A 174 -22.50 -5.27 -39.27
N GLN A 175 -21.20 -5.55 -39.29
CA GLN A 175 -20.31 -5.19 -40.38
C GLN A 175 -19.89 -6.47 -41.11
N ASN A 176 -20.30 -6.59 -42.38
CA ASN A 176 -19.85 -7.67 -43.23
C ASN A 176 -18.41 -7.39 -43.65
N THR A 177 -17.49 -8.26 -43.25
CA THR A 177 -16.09 -8.23 -43.68
C THR A 177 -15.81 -9.40 -44.62
N PRO A 178 -14.75 -9.35 -45.46
CA PRO A 178 -14.36 -10.47 -46.32
C PRO A 178 -14.09 -11.80 -45.58
N PHE A 179 -13.90 -11.75 -44.26
CA PHE A 179 -13.64 -12.89 -43.38
C PHE A 179 -14.86 -13.34 -42.57
N GLY A 180 -16.05 -12.77 -42.82
CA GLY A 180 -17.30 -13.12 -42.14
C GLY A 180 -18.04 -11.91 -41.56
N ARG A 181 -19.15 -12.18 -40.87
CA ARG A 181 -19.98 -11.16 -40.21
C ARG A 181 -19.39 -10.83 -38.85
N VAL A 182 -18.91 -9.60 -38.68
CA VAL A 182 -18.46 -9.09 -37.37
C VAL A 182 -19.57 -8.23 -36.80
N VAL A 183 -20.13 -8.62 -35.65
CA VAL A 183 -21.13 -7.83 -34.94
C VAL A 183 -20.43 -6.96 -33.92
N ASN A 184 -20.41 -5.66 -34.15
CA ASN A 184 -19.85 -4.70 -33.21
C ASN A 184 -20.97 -4.04 -32.40
N ARG A 185 -20.87 -4.04 -31.07
CA ARG A 185 -21.94 -3.58 -30.18
C ARG A 185 -21.62 -2.17 -29.69
N ARG A 186 -22.47 -1.20 -30.04
CA ARG A 186 -22.32 0.21 -29.63
C ARG A 186 -23.36 0.58 -28.58
N VAL A 187 -23.05 1.51 -27.69
CA VAL A 187 -24.03 2.08 -26.76
C VAL A 187 -25.14 2.76 -27.57
N CYS A 188 -26.40 2.51 -27.22
CA CYS A 188 -27.53 3.12 -27.91
C CYS A 188 -27.57 4.63 -27.64
N HIS A 189 -27.29 5.46 -28.65
CA HIS A 189 -27.29 6.93 -28.54
C HIS A 189 -28.67 7.53 -28.22
N HIS A 190 -29.77 6.79 -28.45
CA HIS A 190 -31.12 7.25 -28.12
C HIS A 190 -31.47 7.14 -26.63
N CYS A 191 -30.83 6.23 -25.90
CA CYS A 191 -31.07 6.05 -24.46
C CYS A 191 -29.79 6.14 -23.60
N ASN A 192 -28.66 6.48 -24.23
CA ASN A 192 -27.34 6.56 -23.60
C ASN A 192 -26.96 5.34 -22.76
N GLY A 193 -27.36 4.14 -23.22
CA GLY A 193 -27.07 2.90 -22.51
C GLY A 193 -28.09 2.46 -21.45
N SER A 194 -29.03 3.33 -21.05
CA SER A 194 -29.99 3.00 -19.99
C SER A 194 -31.10 2.02 -20.39
N GLY A 195 -31.29 1.76 -21.69
CA GLY A 195 -32.38 0.94 -22.22
C GLY A 195 -33.78 1.57 -22.09
N LYS A 196 -33.91 2.70 -21.40
CA LYS A 196 -35.17 3.40 -21.13
C LYS A 196 -35.13 4.83 -21.65
N ILE A 197 -36.27 5.32 -22.09
CA ILE A 197 -36.50 6.71 -22.49
C ILE A 197 -37.40 7.32 -21.42
N ILE A 198 -36.94 8.40 -20.82
CA ILE A 198 -37.67 9.18 -19.82
C ILE A 198 -38.31 10.38 -20.56
N PRO A 199 -39.62 10.36 -20.87
CA PRO A 199 -40.25 11.44 -21.62
C PRO A 199 -40.34 12.72 -20.78
N GLU A 200 -40.69 12.57 -19.50
CA GLU A 200 -40.74 13.65 -18.52
C GLU A 200 -39.71 13.39 -17.43
N LYS A 201 -38.64 14.19 -17.44
CA LYS A 201 -37.56 14.10 -16.45
C LYS A 201 -38.05 14.58 -15.10
N CYS A 202 -37.57 13.94 -14.04
CA CYS A 202 -37.81 14.40 -12.67
C CYS A 202 -37.23 15.81 -12.47
N GLY A 203 -38.01 16.71 -11.87
CA GLY A 203 -37.57 18.08 -11.59
C GLY A 203 -36.46 18.19 -10.54
N THR A 204 -36.37 17.22 -9.61
CA THR A 204 -35.38 17.24 -8.52
C THR A 204 -34.01 16.74 -8.96
N CYS A 205 -33.94 15.64 -9.73
CA CYS A 205 -32.67 15.04 -10.18
C CYS A 205 -32.36 15.32 -11.65
N GLY A 206 -33.23 16.02 -12.39
CA GLY A 206 -33.02 16.32 -13.81
C GLY A 206 -32.97 15.09 -14.72
N GLY A 207 -33.46 13.94 -14.26
CA GLY A 207 -33.46 12.68 -15.01
C GLY A 207 -32.30 11.73 -14.70
N SER A 208 -31.39 12.08 -13.78
CA SER A 208 -30.27 11.19 -13.37
C SER A 208 -30.71 10.04 -12.44
N GLY A 209 -31.84 10.20 -11.75
CA GLY A 209 -32.30 9.27 -10.72
C GLY A 209 -31.58 9.39 -9.37
N LYS A 210 -30.53 10.22 -9.28
CA LYS A 210 -29.70 10.41 -8.09
C LYS A 210 -29.55 11.89 -7.73
N VAL A 211 -29.38 12.19 -6.44
CA VAL A 211 -29.14 13.53 -5.91
C VAL A 211 -27.96 13.53 -4.95
N LYS A 212 -27.14 14.57 -4.98
CA LYS A 212 -26.04 14.73 -4.02
C LYS A 212 -26.60 15.24 -2.70
N GLN A 213 -26.36 14.51 -1.62
CA GLN A 213 -26.71 14.92 -0.26
C GLN A 213 -25.49 14.76 0.65
N ASN A 214 -25.35 15.66 1.63
CA ASN A 214 -24.33 15.52 2.66
C ASN A 214 -24.84 14.54 3.71
N LYS A 215 -24.11 13.45 3.95
CA LYS A 215 -24.39 12.52 5.04
C LYS A 215 -23.34 12.62 6.12
N THR A 216 -23.83 12.66 7.34
CA THR A 216 -23.02 12.51 8.54
C THR A 216 -22.82 11.02 8.82
N ILE A 217 -21.57 10.57 8.89
CA ILE A 217 -21.19 9.20 9.18
C ILE A 217 -20.38 9.21 10.47
N HIS A 218 -20.87 8.49 11.46
CA HIS A 218 -20.16 8.29 12.71
C HIS A 218 -19.04 7.27 12.54
N ILE A 219 -17.83 7.62 12.96
CA ILE A 219 -16.64 6.78 12.86
C ILE A 219 -15.91 6.76 14.19
N SER A 220 -15.59 5.55 14.64
CA SER A 220 -14.76 5.31 15.81
C SER A 220 -13.34 4.98 15.35
N ILE A 221 -12.39 5.82 15.74
CA ILE A 221 -10.98 5.64 15.45
C ILE A 221 -10.34 4.84 16.58
N PRO A 222 -9.71 3.69 16.28
CA PRO A 222 -9.07 2.88 17.30
C PRO A 222 -7.85 3.60 17.88
N LYS A 223 -7.55 3.28 19.14
CA LYS A 223 -6.40 3.81 19.85
C LYS A 223 -5.11 3.34 19.20
N GLY A 224 -4.13 4.24 19.12
CA GLY A 224 -2.80 3.93 18.58
C GLY A 224 -2.74 3.89 17.07
N ILE A 225 -3.74 4.41 16.35
CA ILE A 225 -3.73 4.41 14.90
C ILE A 225 -2.50 5.15 14.37
N ASP A 226 -1.91 4.65 13.29
CA ASP A 226 -0.68 5.17 12.70
C ASP A 226 -0.96 5.91 11.39
N GLU A 227 0.02 6.68 10.93
CA GLU A 227 -0.02 7.39 9.66
C GLU A 227 -0.33 6.43 8.50
N GLY A 228 -1.27 6.81 7.63
CA GLY A 228 -1.63 6.04 6.44
C GLY A 228 -2.50 4.82 6.70
N HIS A 229 -2.85 4.50 7.95
CA HIS A 229 -3.84 3.46 8.24
C HIS A 229 -5.20 3.79 7.62
N GLN A 230 -5.88 2.73 7.15
CA GLN A 230 -7.17 2.83 6.46
C GLN A 230 -8.27 2.15 7.29
N ILE A 231 -9.33 2.90 7.58
CA ILE A 231 -10.54 2.39 8.24
C ILE A 231 -11.61 2.19 7.18
N ARG A 232 -12.08 0.95 7.01
CA ARG A 232 -13.16 0.62 6.08
C ARG A 232 -14.52 0.71 6.76
N VAL A 233 -15.40 1.57 6.24
CA VAL A 233 -16.80 1.67 6.63
C VAL A 233 -17.66 1.06 5.53
N ALA A 234 -18.13 -0.16 5.79
CA ALA A 234 -18.81 -0.98 4.77
C ALA A 234 -20.15 -0.35 4.32
N GLY A 235 -20.40 -0.37 3.01
CA GLY A 235 -21.65 0.10 2.38
C GLY A 235 -21.87 1.61 2.44
N LYS A 236 -20.86 2.39 2.84
CA LYS A 236 -20.92 3.85 2.91
C LYS A 236 -20.29 4.58 1.71
N GLY A 237 -19.82 3.84 0.70
CA GLY A 237 -19.40 4.38 -0.60
C GLY A 237 -20.57 4.78 -1.49
N GLU A 238 -20.34 4.95 -2.80
CA GLU A 238 -21.38 5.36 -3.74
C GLU A 238 -22.48 4.28 -3.92
N PRO A 239 -23.72 4.66 -4.29
CA PRO A 239 -24.78 3.69 -4.52
C PRO A 239 -24.49 2.87 -5.79
N GLY A 240 -24.79 1.57 -5.72
CA GLY A 240 -24.69 0.66 -6.85
C GLY A 240 -25.62 1.03 -8.00
N VAL A 241 -25.38 0.38 -9.13
CA VAL A 241 -26.17 0.56 -10.36
C VAL A 241 -26.97 -0.72 -10.61
N ASN A 242 -28.20 -0.58 -11.12
CA ASN A 242 -29.09 -1.70 -11.45
C ASN A 242 -29.35 -2.67 -10.28
N GLY A 243 -29.49 -2.15 -9.05
CA GLY A 243 -29.72 -2.96 -7.85
C GLY A 243 -28.47 -3.64 -7.29
N GLY A 244 -27.27 -3.22 -7.72
CA GLY A 244 -26.02 -3.63 -7.10
C GLY A 244 -25.82 -3.02 -5.71
N PRO A 245 -25.00 -3.64 -4.84
CA PRO A 245 -24.73 -3.11 -3.51
C PRO A 245 -23.97 -1.77 -3.58
N PRO A 246 -24.05 -0.93 -2.55
CA PRO A 246 -23.20 0.26 -2.46
C PRO A 246 -21.72 -0.14 -2.33
N GLY A 247 -20.84 0.78 -2.73
CA GLY A 247 -19.41 0.68 -2.44
C GLY A 247 -19.10 0.88 -0.95
N ASP A 248 -17.83 0.79 -0.60
CA ASP A 248 -17.32 1.04 0.74
C ASP A 248 -16.70 2.44 0.85
N LEU A 249 -16.61 2.96 2.08
CA LEU A 249 -15.88 4.18 2.38
C LEU A 249 -14.56 3.81 3.07
N PHE A 250 -13.45 4.26 2.52
CA PHE A 250 -12.12 4.14 3.11
C PHE A 250 -11.70 5.47 3.71
N VAL A 251 -11.55 5.50 5.02
CA VAL A 251 -11.00 6.67 5.72
C VAL A 251 -9.51 6.47 5.91
N VAL A 252 -8.73 7.28 5.20
CA VAL A 252 -7.26 7.31 5.31
C VAL A 252 -6.88 8.30 6.41
N ILE A 253 -6.15 7.81 7.40
CA ILE A 253 -5.69 8.64 8.51
C ILE A 253 -4.39 9.35 8.16
N LYS A 254 -4.37 10.65 8.46
CA LYS A 254 -3.18 11.49 8.47
C LYS A 254 -3.02 12.09 9.85
N VAL A 255 -1.91 11.84 10.52
CA VAL A 255 -1.55 12.35 11.83
C VAL A 255 -0.69 13.59 11.64
N LYS A 256 -1.04 14.67 12.32
CA LYS A 256 -0.20 15.86 12.37
C LYS A 256 1.07 15.56 13.14
N GLN A 257 2.18 16.05 12.61
CA GLN A 257 3.46 15.99 13.29
C GLN A 257 3.42 16.88 14.53
N ASP A 258 3.87 16.35 15.66
CA ASP A 258 4.05 17.09 16.90
C ASP A 258 5.47 17.67 16.97
N ASP A 259 5.61 18.85 17.58
CA ASP A 259 6.89 19.54 17.70
C ASP A 259 7.81 18.89 18.76
N PHE A 260 7.21 18.24 19.77
CA PHE A 260 7.93 17.68 20.91
C PHE A 260 8.08 16.16 20.82
N PHE A 261 7.05 15.46 20.32
CA PHE A 261 7.01 14.02 20.19
C PHE A 261 7.21 13.55 18.75
N LYS A 262 8.10 12.57 18.57
CA LYS A 262 8.27 11.84 17.32
C LYS A 262 7.84 10.40 17.54
N ARG A 263 6.97 9.88 16.68
CA ARG A 263 6.51 8.48 16.76
C ARG A 263 7.20 7.63 15.71
N ASP A 264 7.64 6.45 16.13
CA ASP A 264 8.13 5.38 15.25
C ASP A 264 7.53 4.05 15.73
N GLY A 265 6.58 3.54 14.95
CA GLY A 265 5.74 2.41 15.34
C GLY A 265 4.96 2.67 16.63
N ASP A 266 5.17 1.83 17.64
CA ASP A 266 4.54 1.99 18.96
C ASP A 266 5.39 2.86 19.91
N HIS A 267 6.63 3.18 19.53
CA HIS A 267 7.58 3.93 20.36
C HIS A 267 7.45 5.43 20.12
N ILE A 268 7.68 6.19 21.19
CA ILE A 268 7.64 7.66 21.17
C ILE A 268 9.01 8.18 21.58
N TYR A 269 9.51 9.17 20.86
CA TYR A 269 10.81 9.79 21.08
C TYR A 269 10.59 11.26 21.40
N CYS A 270 11.33 11.76 22.39
CA CYS A 270 11.38 13.18 22.70
C CYS A 270 12.79 13.59 23.10
N GLU A 271 13.16 14.83 22.79
CA GLU A 271 14.40 15.43 23.28
C GLU A 271 14.14 16.12 24.62
N LEU A 272 14.92 15.77 25.64
CA LEU A 272 14.87 16.41 26.95
C LEU A 272 16.09 17.32 27.13
N PRO A 273 15.91 18.64 27.04
CA PRO A 273 16.96 19.59 27.33
C PRO A 273 17.24 19.63 28.84
N ILE A 274 18.49 19.41 29.23
CA ILE A 274 18.94 19.52 30.63
C ILE A 274 20.14 20.46 30.75
N THR A 275 20.31 21.04 31.92
CA THR A 275 21.48 21.89 32.20
C THR A 275 22.73 21.06 32.45
N TYR A 276 23.90 21.66 32.23
CA TYR A 276 25.19 21.03 32.57
C TYR A 276 25.27 20.59 34.04
N ALA A 277 24.75 21.39 34.97
CA ALA A 277 24.76 21.04 36.39
C ALA A 277 23.92 19.79 36.68
N GLN A 278 22.73 19.67 36.08
CA GLN A 278 21.88 18.48 36.21
C GLN A 278 22.55 17.23 35.62
N ALA A 279 23.18 17.38 34.46
CA ALA A 279 23.92 16.29 33.81
C ALA A 279 25.11 15.82 34.66
N ALA A 280 25.86 16.75 35.25
CA ALA A 280 27.06 16.47 36.02
C ALA A 280 26.76 15.90 37.41
N LEU A 281 25.82 16.50 38.14
CA LEU A 281 25.51 16.16 39.53
C LEU A 281 24.42 15.09 39.68
N GLY A 282 23.64 14.86 38.62
CA GLY A 282 22.40 14.11 38.69
C GLY A 282 21.25 14.98 39.20
N ASP A 283 20.04 14.65 38.78
CA ASP A 283 18.83 15.38 39.17
C ASP A 283 17.58 14.51 38.96
N GLU A 284 16.44 14.91 39.53
CA GLU A 284 15.14 14.34 39.22
C GLU A 284 14.30 15.36 38.44
N VAL A 285 14.06 15.06 37.17
CA VAL A 285 13.36 15.98 36.26
C VAL A 285 12.00 15.44 35.87
N GLU A 286 11.03 16.34 35.73
CA GLU A 286 9.70 16.00 35.26
C GLU A 286 9.69 15.94 33.72
N VAL A 287 9.41 14.76 33.15
CA VAL A 287 9.36 14.53 31.71
C VAL A 287 7.91 14.44 31.25
N PRO A 288 7.50 15.24 30.25
CA PRO A 288 6.19 15.09 29.63
C PRO A 288 6.13 13.77 28.84
N THR A 289 5.10 12.98 29.10
CA THR A 289 4.71 11.83 28.29
C THR A 289 3.34 12.09 27.69
N VAL A 290 2.97 11.33 26.66
CA VAL A 290 1.63 11.41 26.08
C VAL A 290 0.53 11.07 27.08
N HIS A 291 0.85 10.31 28.14
CA HIS A 291 -0.08 9.92 29.22
C HIS A 291 -0.02 10.84 30.45
N GLY A 292 0.63 12.00 30.34
CA GLY A 292 0.88 12.93 31.45
C GLY A 292 2.34 12.95 31.87
N LYS A 293 2.64 13.64 32.97
CA LYS A 293 4.02 13.87 33.39
C LYS A 293 4.55 12.75 34.28
N VAL A 294 5.83 12.42 34.14
CA VAL A 294 6.50 11.36 34.91
C VAL A 294 7.86 11.87 35.39
N MET A 295 8.24 11.55 36.63
CA MET A 295 9.57 11.84 37.16
C MET A 295 10.61 10.88 36.58
N LEU A 296 11.68 11.43 36.01
CA LEU A 296 12.85 10.71 35.51
C LEU A 296 14.08 11.08 36.35
N THR A 297 14.68 10.08 36.98
CA THR A 297 15.97 10.25 37.67
C THR A 297 17.11 10.23 36.67
N ILE A 298 17.87 11.32 36.60
CA ILE A 298 19.08 11.45 35.79
C ILE A 298 20.30 11.12 36.68
N PRO A 299 21.07 10.06 36.35
CA PRO A 299 22.31 9.77 37.03
C PRO A 299 23.37 10.85 36.79
N ALA A 300 24.21 11.11 37.78
CA ALA A 300 25.40 11.94 37.64
C ALA A 300 26.30 11.47 36.48
N GLY A 301 26.94 12.42 35.80
CA GLY A 301 27.80 12.17 34.64
C GLY A 301 27.03 11.76 33.37
N THR A 302 25.75 12.10 33.26
CA THR A 302 24.95 11.81 32.05
C THR A 302 25.44 12.63 30.86
N GLN A 303 25.73 11.95 29.76
CA GLN A 303 26.20 12.57 28.52
C GLN A 303 25.04 12.93 27.58
N THR A 304 25.26 13.90 26.70
CA THR A 304 24.32 14.22 25.61
C THR A 304 24.16 13.02 24.67
N GLY A 305 22.95 12.82 24.13
CA GLY A 305 22.59 11.66 23.30
C GLY A 305 22.30 10.38 24.09
N LYS A 306 22.46 10.38 25.42
CA LYS A 306 22.03 9.23 26.25
C LYS A 306 20.51 9.12 26.23
N ILE A 307 20.01 7.93 25.92
CA ILE A 307 18.58 7.64 25.82
C ILE A 307 18.10 6.92 27.10
N PHE A 308 17.10 7.49 27.76
CA PHE A 308 16.39 6.86 28.86
C PHE A 308 15.08 6.27 28.36
N ARG A 309 14.77 5.04 28.81
CA ARG A 309 13.58 4.33 28.39
C ARG A 309 12.53 4.32 29.49
N LEU A 310 11.40 4.95 29.22
CA LEU A 310 10.19 4.92 30.05
C LEU A 310 9.26 3.80 29.55
N LYS A 311 9.24 2.68 30.28
CA LYS A 311 8.49 1.49 29.89
C LYS A 311 6.98 1.75 29.87
N GLY A 312 6.31 1.34 28.79
CA GLY A 312 4.85 1.40 28.65
C GLY A 312 4.28 2.82 28.54
N LYS A 313 5.11 3.81 28.20
CA LYS A 313 4.72 5.21 28.02
C LYS A 313 4.61 5.64 26.55
N GLY A 314 4.69 4.69 25.62
CA GLY A 314 4.50 4.91 24.19
C GLY A 314 3.03 4.79 23.75
N ALA A 315 2.84 4.60 22.43
CA ALA A 315 1.54 4.43 21.82
C ALA A 315 0.98 3.01 22.08
N PRO A 316 -0.34 2.84 22.21
CA PRO A 316 -0.97 1.53 22.29
C PRO A 316 -0.89 0.81 20.93
N ASN A 317 -0.77 -0.51 20.95
CA ASN A 317 -0.77 -1.29 19.72
C ASN A 317 -2.19 -1.43 19.16
N VAL A 318 -2.39 -1.12 17.87
CA VAL A 318 -3.71 -1.18 17.20
C VAL A 318 -4.22 -2.61 17.02
N ARG A 319 -3.30 -3.57 16.83
CA ARG A 319 -3.62 -4.95 16.41
C ARG A 319 -3.48 -5.97 17.54
N GLY A 320 -3.07 -5.55 18.73
CA GLY A 320 -2.73 -6.46 19.82
C GLY A 320 -2.84 -5.82 21.19
N TYR A 321 -2.25 -6.48 22.18
CA TYR A 321 -2.21 -6.01 23.55
C TYR A 321 -0.84 -5.40 23.85
N GLY A 322 -0.84 -4.25 24.52
CA GLY A 322 0.37 -3.60 25.01
C GLY A 322 0.52 -2.16 24.58
N HIS A 323 1.57 -1.54 25.11
CA HIS A 323 2.00 -0.20 24.78
C HIS A 323 3.47 -0.24 24.41
N GLY A 324 3.88 0.61 23.49
CA GLY A 324 5.31 0.87 23.28
C GLY A 324 5.93 1.62 24.45
N ASP A 325 7.23 1.90 24.31
CA ASP A 325 8.01 2.64 25.28
C ASP A 325 8.26 4.08 24.80
N GLN A 326 8.44 5.01 25.74
CA GLN A 326 8.94 6.34 25.42
C GLN A 326 10.45 6.41 25.63
N HIS A 327 11.16 6.92 24.64
CA HIS A 327 12.59 7.13 24.61
C HIS A 327 12.89 8.62 24.74
N VAL A 328 13.60 8.95 25.81
CA VAL A 328 13.95 10.32 26.16
C VAL A 328 15.42 10.51 25.87
N GLU A 329 15.74 11.24 24.81
CA GLU A 329 17.12 11.57 24.46
C GLU A 329 17.55 12.84 25.20
N VAL A 330 18.61 12.73 25.99
CA VAL A 330 19.10 13.88 26.76
C VAL A 330 19.96 14.79 25.91
N LYS A 331 19.69 16.09 25.99
CA LYS A 331 20.47 17.13 25.32
C LYS A 331 20.98 18.14 26.33
N VAL A 332 22.29 18.19 26.54
CA VAL A 332 22.88 19.15 27.49
C VAL A 332 22.93 20.52 26.83
N ILE A 333 22.26 21.51 27.43
CA ILE A 333 22.26 22.89 26.96
C ILE A 333 23.31 23.71 27.72
N THR A 334 24.22 24.32 26.97
CA THR A 334 25.18 25.29 27.48
C THR A 334 24.51 26.67 27.59
N PRO A 335 24.53 27.33 28.77
CA PRO A 335 23.94 28.65 28.94
C PRO A 335 24.70 29.71 28.13
N THR A 336 23.97 30.60 27.45
CA THR A 336 24.53 31.68 26.64
C THR A 336 24.76 32.98 27.41
N GLY A 337 24.00 33.20 28.50
CA GLY A 337 24.13 34.35 29.38
C GLY A 337 24.58 33.93 30.77
N LEU A 338 25.77 34.37 31.19
CA LEU A 338 26.33 34.08 32.51
C LEU A 338 26.65 35.39 33.26
N THR A 339 26.28 35.43 34.53
CA THR A 339 26.72 36.48 35.47
C THR A 339 28.22 36.36 35.76
N ASP A 340 28.85 37.44 36.23
CA ASP A 340 30.29 37.43 36.53
C ASP A 340 30.64 36.37 37.58
N ARG A 341 29.80 36.22 38.61
CA ARG A 341 29.98 35.18 39.63
C ARG A 341 29.89 33.76 39.06
N GLN A 342 28.98 33.50 38.12
CA GLN A 342 28.88 32.19 37.47
C GLN A 342 30.10 31.90 36.58
N LYS A 343 30.63 32.92 35.89
CA LYS A 343 31.87 32.78 35.09
C LYS A 343 33.07 32.47 35.97
N GLU A 344 33.21 33.13 37.12
CA GLU A 344 34.26 32.83 38.11
C GLU A 344 34.19 31.37 38.55
N LEU A 345 33.02 30.89 38.97
CA LEU A 345 32.85 29.50 39.43
C LEU A 345 33.16 28.47 38.34
N LEU A 346 32.81 28.75 37.07
CA LEU A 346 33.14 27.85 35.96
C LEU A 346 34.64 27.84 35.64
N ARG A 347 35.35 28.97 35.82
CA ARG A 347 36.82 29.01 35.67
C ARG A 347 37.50 28.20 36.77
N GLU A 348 37.09 28.40 38.02
CA GLU A 348 37.60 27.65 39.17
C GLU A 348 37.33 26.15 39.01
N PHE A 349 36.11 25.78 38.57
CA PHE A 349 35.78 24.38 38.24
C PHE A 349 36.70 23.81 37.16
N ASN A 350 37.01 24.60 36.12
CA ASN A 350 37.90 24.16 35.04
C ASN A 350 39.35 24.00 35.49
N GLU A 351 39.84 24.90 36.36
CA GLU A 351 41.19 24.82 36.94
C GLU A 351 41.35 23.59 37.85
N ILE A 352 40.35 23.31 38.70
CA ILE A 352 40.36 22.14 39.59
C ILE A 352 40.18 20.84 38.79
N GLY A 353 39.34 20.86 37.76
CA GLY A 353 39.00 19.70 36.94
C GLY A 353 40.18 19.14 36.13
N GLY A 354 41.30 19.87 36.04
CA GLY A 354 42.46 19.44 35.27
C GLY A 354 42.15 19.25 33.80
N ASN A 355 41.20 20.02 33.25
CA ASN A 355 40.83 19.99 31.84
C ASN A 355 41.97 20.62 31.00
N GLU A 356 43.10 19.92 30.90
CA GLU A 356 43.99 20.07 29.75
C GLU A 356 43.14 19.80 28.51
N ALA A 357 43.27 20.63 27.47
CA ALA A 357 42.58 20.42 26.20
C ALA A 357 42.74 18.94 25.82
N THR A 358 41.63 18.21 25.75
CA THR A 358 41.61 16.78 25.42
C THR A 358 42.49 16.53 24.19
N ASP A 359 43.33 15.49 24.21
CA ASP A 359 44.25 15.10 23.11
C ASP A 359 43.60 15.11 21.71
N GLU A 360 42.28 14.94 21.62
CA GLU A 360 41.50 15.07 20.40
C GLU A 360 41.57 16.46 19.76
N GLN A 361 41.56 17.54 20.55
CA GLN A 361 41.69 18.91 20.06
C GLN A 361 43.07 19.15 19.44
N ASP A 362 44.14 18.63 20.05
CA ASP A 362 45.49 18.71 19.50
C ASP A 362 45.64 17.88 18.23
N SER A 363 45.02 16.69 18.17
CA SER A 363 45.02 15.84 16.96
C SER A 363 44.26 16.47 15.78
N LEU A 364 43.13 17.12 16.06
CA LEU A 364 42.32 17.83 15.06
C LEU A 364 43.03 19.10 14.58
N PHE A 365 43.67 19.85 15.49
CA PHE A 365 44.42 21.04 15.15
C PHE A 365 45.69 20.72 14.36
N GLN A 366 46.38 19.62 14.66
CA GLN A 366 47.51 19.12 13.86
C GLN A 366 47.06 18.63 12.48
N ARG A 367 45.94 17.92 12.37
CA ARG A 367 45.34 17.55 11.07
C ARG A 367 44.98 18.78 10.23
N PHE A 368 44.41 19.81 10.85
CA PHE A 368 44.08 21.07 10.18
C PHE A 368 45.35 21.80 9.70
N LYS A 369 46.39 21.85 10.54
CA LYS A 369 47.67 22.50 10.23
C LYS A 369 48.45 21.77 9.12
N ASN A 370 48.29 20.46 9.00
CA ASN A 370 48.87 19.65 7.93
C ASN A 370 48.13 19.83 6.59
N ALA A 371 46.80 20.03 6.62
CA ALA A 371 46.00 20.28 5.43
C ALA A 371 46.26 21.65 4.77
N PHE A 372 46.64 22.66 5.56
CA PHE A 372 46.97 24.01 5.06
C PHE A 372 48.47 24.21 4.71
N LYS A 373 49.29 23.17 4.84
CA LYS A 373 50.72 23.18 4.46
C LYS A 373 51.03 22.41 3.17
N SER A 374 49.99 21.95 2.45
CA SER A 374 50.11 21.31 1.13
C SER A 374 49.76 22.29 0.01
#